data_AF-A0AAD8BEW2-F1
#
_entry.id   AF-A0AAD8BEW2-F1
#
_cell.length_a   1.000
_cell.length_b   1.000
_cell.length_c   1.000
_cell.angle_alpha   90.00
_cell.angle_beta   90.00
_cell.angle_gamma   90.00
#
_symmetry.space_group_name_H-M   'P 1'
#
loop_
_entity.id
_entity.type
_entity.pdbx_description
1 polymer ?
#
loop_
_entity_poly.entity_id
_entity_poly.type
_entity_poly.pdbx_seq_one_letter_code
_entity_poly.pdbx_strand_id
1 'polypeptide(L)'
;MEFLKALEEAKQQGISKEEFVKIWDSEVRLKLQKEESRILELRLAANATLKDSVVPENFLQKIEKMVKDYLKNQQEKILELKNNILSQNQIQYQEIAKLLETQAGLIGQVMRCELDRAVQQLHSGSVASAPTIGHVSGAAGLVGAGYGPSHPTSFNYVPAQTNDMYMSPENGMYPAYHGESDYPGDGKGRHSVSPENAQQSKKKSQPKKNKKIKPVVAIPESNENIEYLPLDGCEITLVDAQQIASSGNCYISPYYILDDCPSCKVRLNLWFGSKSILVANLSIMGTSNDPLPIARIFECVGYVKNKNSGAFSQLFEIVSQPLRRLKSNKENQALGSVCLKTSGGSFKDVTFQDLEERGFIINNNIVIKWVSESFEAN
;
A
#
# COMPACT_ATOMS: atom_id res chain seq x y z
N MET A 1 -27.93 4.45 6.53
CA MET A 1 -29.10 5.19 6.00
C MET A 1 -28.75 6.65 5.67
N GLU A 2 -27.89 7.34 6.44
CA GLU A 2 -27.55 8.75 6.19
C GLU A 2 -26.79 9.02 4.89
N PHE A 3 -25.83 8.15 4.52
CA PHE A 3 -25.02 8.33 3.30
C PHE A 3 -25.85 8.45 2.02
N LEU A 4 -26.83 7.57 1.83
CA LEU A 4 -27.64 7.55 0.60
C LEU A 4 -28.52 8.80 0.49
N LYS A 5 -29.01 9.31 1.62
CA LYS A 5 -29.78 10.56 1.65
C LYS A 5 -28.90 11.76 1.31
N ALA A 6 -27.71 11.85 1.92
CA ALA A 6 -26.75 12.91 1.64
C ALA A 6 -26.22 12.85 0.19
N LEU A 7 -26.05 11.65 -0.38
CA LEU A 7 -25.66 11.47 -1.77
C LEU A 7 -26.73 12.00 -2.73
N GLU A 8 -28.01 11.74 -2.44
CA GLU A 8 -29.12 12.24 -3.27
C GLU A 8 -29.24 13.77 -3.16
N GLU A 9 -29.07 14.34 -1.97
CA GLU A 9 -29.04 15.80 -1.78
C GLU A 9 -27.86 16.46 -2.50
N ALA A 10 -26.66 15.86 -2.45
CA ALA A 10 -25.48 16.34 -3.15
C ALA A 10 -25.65 16.27 -4.68
N LYS A 11 -26.28 15.20 -5.17
CA LYS A 11 -26.62 15.06 -6.59
C LYS A 11 -27.61 16.14 -7.04
N GLN A 12 -28.61 16.48 -6.22
CA GLN A 12 -29.54 17.59 -6.51
C GLN A 12 -28.84 18.95 -6.57
N GLN A 13 -27.71 19.09 -5.88
CA GLN A 13 -26.86 20.30 -5.90
C GLN A 13 -25.80 20.27 -7.02
N GLY A 14 -25.78 19.23 -7.85
CA GLY A 14 -24.84 19.11 -8.97
C GLY A 14 -23.44 18.65 -8.58
N ILE A 15 -23.24 18.14 -7.36
CA ILE A 15 -21.96 17.60 -6.91
C ILE A 15 -21.77 16.20 -7.53
N SER A 16 -20.60 15.97 -8.12
CA SER A 16 -20.26 14.66 -8.70
C SER A 16 -20.15 13.58 -7.61
N LYS A 17 -20.40 12.33 -7.96
CA LYS A 17 -20.35 11.21 -7.01
C LYS A 17 -18.96 11.06 -6.40
N GLU A 18 -17.90 11.20 -7.20
CA GLU A 18 -16.51 11.09 -6.75
C GLU A 18 -16.14 12.21 -5.77
N GLU A 19 -16.61 13.43 -6.03
CA GLU A 19 -16.38 14.58 -5.16
C GLU A 19 -17.17 14.47 -3.86
N PHE A 20 -18.42 14.01 -3.93
CA PHE A 20 -19.23 13.72 -2.75
C PHE A 20 -18.57 12.67 -1.85
N VAL A 21 -18.06 11.56 -2.41
CA VAL A 21 -17.40 10.51 -1.61
C VAL A 21 -16.19 11.08 -0.87
N LYS A 22 -15.37 11.93 -1.51
CA LYS A 22 -14.23 12.58 -0.84
C LYS A 22 -14.68 13.48 0.31
N ILE A 23 -15.73 14.27 0.11
CA ILE A 23 -16.28 15.15 1.15
C ILE A 23 -16.83 14.30 2.30
N TRP A 24 -17.58 13.25 1.98
CA TRP A 24 -18.16 12.36 2.97
C TRP A 24 -17.10 11.66 3.82
N ASP A 25 -16.05 11.12 3.20
CA ASP A 25 -14.94 10.47 3.93
C ASP A 25 -14.24 11.46 4.87
N SER A 26 -14.09 12.72 4.43
CA SER A 26 -13.52 13.77 5.27
C SER A 26 -14.41 14.12 6.46
N GLU A 27 -15.73 14.17 6.26
CA GLU A 27 -16.70 14.44 7.33
C GLU A 27 -16.79 13.28 8.32
N VAL A 28 -16.80 12.03 7.84
CA VAL A 28 -16.78 10.84 8.70
C VAL A 28 -15.52 10.81 9.56
N ARG A 29 -14.36 11.11 8.95
CA ARG A 29 -13.09 11.19 9.69
C ARG A 29 -13.13 12.28 10.75
N LEU A 30 -13.69 13.45 10.43
CA LEU A 30 -13.83 14.55 11.38
C LEU A 30 -14.78 14.21 12.54
N LYS A 31 -15.90 13.52 12.26
CA LYS A 31 -16.83 13.04 13.29
C LYS A 31 -16.15 12.03 14.22
N LEU A 32 -15.36 11.11 13.67
CA LEU A 32 -14.59 10.15 14.46
C LEU A 32 -13.60 10.86 15.39
N GLN A 33 -12.80 11.80 14.87
CA GLN A 33 -11.86 12.58 15.67
C GLN A 33 -12.54 13.38 16.79
N LYS A 34 -13.72 13.96 16.52
CA LYS A 34 -14.50 14.67 17.55
C LYS A 34 -14.96 13.73 18.66
N GLU A 35 -15.40 12.52 18.32
CA GLU A 35 -15.82 11.56 19.34
C GLU A 35 -14.62 11.03 20.15
N GLU A 36 -13.48 10.76 19.51
CA GLU A 36 -12.24 10.42 20.19
C GLU A 36 -11.80 11.53 21.17
N SER A 37 -11.85 12.79 20.74
CA SER A 37 -11.56 13.95 21.59
C SER A 37 -12.52 14.02 22.78
N ARG A 38 -13.82 13.79 22.56
CA ARG A 38 -14.84 13.78 23.62
C ARG A 38 -14.59 12.66 24.63
N ILE A 39 -14.22 11.47 24.17
CA ILE A 39 -13.85 10.34 25.04
C ILE A 39 -12.61 10.70 25.87
N LEU A 40 -11.63 11.37 25.26
CA LEU A 40 -10.42 11.79 25.96
C LEU A 40 -10.72 12.84 27.03
N GLU A 41 -11.57 13.83 26.73
CA GLU A 41 -12.07 14.80 27.70
C GLU A 41 -12.83 14.14 28.85
N LEU A 42 -13.70 13.17 28.55
CA LEU A 42 -14.41 12.38 29.58
C LEU A 42 -13.46 11.57 30.44
N ARG A 43 -12.40 10.98 29.87
CA ARG A 43 -11.35 10.28 30.64
C ARG A 43 -10.59 11.25 31.54
N LEU A 44 -10.24 12.43 31.04
CA LEU A 44 -9.58 13.47 31.84
C LEU A 44 -10.48 13.96 32.98
N ALA A 45 -11.78 14.17 32.72
CA ALA A 45 -12.76 14.56 33.73
C ALA A 45 -12.98 13.45 34.78
N ALA A 46 -13.10 12.19 34.34
CA ALA A 46 -13.24 11.03 35.23
C ALA A 46 -12.00 10.84 36.12
N ASN A 47 -10.80 11.05 35.55
CA ASN A 47 -9.55 11.01 36.31
C ASN A 47 -9.41 12.21 37.26
N ALA A 48 -10.00 13.36 36.93
CA ALA A 48 -10.06 14.51 37.83
C ALA A 48 -10.99 14.25 39.05
N THR A 49 -12.06 13.48 38.87
CA THR A 49 -12.97 13.05 39.97
C THR A 49 -12.40 11.93 40.86
N LEU A 50 -11.31 11.27 40.46
CA LEU A 50 -10.62 10.22 41.23
C LEU A 50 -9.44 10.74 42.08
N LYS A 51 -9.38 12.05 42.34
CA LYS A 51 -8.36 12.67 43.21
C LYS A 51 -8.67 12.48 44.71
N ASP A 52 -8.42 11.26 45.18
CA ASP A 52 -7.83 11.02 46.52
C ASP A 52 -6.40 10.48 46.41
N SER A 53 -5.82 10.46 45.20
CA SER A 53 -4.42 10.15 44.98
C SER A 53 -3.60 11.44 44.88
N VAL A 54 -2.63 11.57 45.80
CA VAL A 54 -1.66 12.66 45.92
C VAL A 54 -0.74 12.68 44.69
N VAL A 55 -1.25 13.18 43.57
CA VAL A 55 -0.40 13.52 42.41
C VAL A 55 0.24 14.87 42.69
N PRO A 56 1.59 14.96 42.75
CA PRO A 56 2.28 16.22 43.02
C PRO A 56 1.84 17.28 42.01
N GLU A 57 1.44 18.45 42.50
CA GLU A 57 0.91 19.56 41.69
C GLU A 57 1.88 20.01 40.58
N ASN A 58 3.19 19.86 40.83
CA ASN A 58 4.26 20.10 39.86
C ASN A 58 4.19 19.19 38.62
N PHE A 59 3.69 17.96 38.75
CA PHE A 59 3.55 17.04 37.63
C PHE A 59 2.38 17.44 36.72
N LEU A 60 1.26 17.87 37.30
CA LEU A 60 0.12 18.36 36.54
C LEU A 60 0.46 19.63 35.76
N GLN A 61 1.17 20.57 36.38
CA GLN A 61 1.65 21.79 35.67
C GLN A 61 2.59 21.45 34.51
N LYS A 62 3.45 20.42 34.67
CA LYS A 62 4.35 19.97 33.60
C LYS A 62 3.57 19.36 32.42
N ILE A 63 2.57 18.52 32.70
CA ILE A 63 1.69 17.96 31.67
C ILE A 63 0.93 19.08 30.96
N GLU A 64 0.34 20.01 31.71
CA GLU A 64 -0.41 21.13 31.15
C GLU A 64 0.46 21.96 30.21
N LYS A 65 1.72 22.23 30.61
CA LYS A 65 2.69 22.91 29.75
C LYS A 65 2.99 22.13 28.48
N MET A 66 3.27 20.82 28.57
CA MET A 66 3.54 19.99 27.39
C MET A 66 2.35 19.95 26.43
N VAL A 67 1.12 19.87 26.95
CA VAL A 67 -0.10 19.88 26.13
C VAL A 67 -0.28 21.23 25.44
N LYS A 68 -0.05 22.35 26.15
CA LYS A 68 -0.09 23.70 25.55
C LYS A 68 0.96 23.89 24.48
N ASP A 69 2.19 23.44 24.72
CA ASP A 69 3.29 23.53 23.76
C ASP A 69 3.00 22.66 22.50
N TYR A 70 2.46 21.46 22.69
CA TYR A 70 2.02 20.60 21.60
C TYR A 70 0.89 21.23 20.78
N LEU A 71 -0.14 21.75 21.42
CA LEU A 71 -1.26 22.44 20.76
C LEU A 71 -0.79 23.64 19.95
N LYS A 72 0.13 24.44 20.51
CA LYS A 72 0.72 25.59 19.81
C LYS A 72 1.50 25.15 18.56
N ASN A 73 2.32 24.11 18.67
CA ASN A 73 3.06 23.56 17.53
C ASN A 73 2.11 23.02 16.43
N GLN A 74 1.03 22.35 16.82
CA GLN A 74 -0.01 21.92 15.87
C GLN A 74 -0.69 23.12 15.18
N GLN A 75 -1.01 24.18 15.91
CA GLN A 75 -1.58 25.41 15.33
C GLN A 75 -0.63 26.06 14.32
N GLU A 76 0.67 26.11 14.62
CA GLU A 76 1.70 26.64 13.72
C GLU A 76 1.80 25.80 12.43
N LYS A 77 1.81 24.46 12.54
CA LYS A 77 1.80 23.56 11.38
C LYS A 77 0.55 23.71 10.51
N ILE A 78 -0.62 23.83 11.13
CA ILE A 78 -1.88 24.05 10.40
C ILE A 78 -1.83 25.39 9.64
N LEU A 79 -1.29 26.44 10.27
CA LEU A 79 -1.15 27.75 9.64
C LEU A 79 -0.18 27.69 8.44
N GLU A 80 0.95 26.99 8.60
CA GLU A 80 1.92 26.77 7.53
C GLU A 80 1.30 26.01 6.35
N LEU A 81 0.61 24.90 6.60
CA LEU A 81 -0.09 24.12 5.57
C LEU A 81 -1.15 24.96 4.85
N LYS A 82 -1.92 25.76 5.60
CA LYS A 82 -2.92 26.67 5.02
C LYS A 82 -2.28 27.68 4.07
N ASN A 83 -1.15 28.27 4.46
CA ASN A 83 -0.42 29.22 3.63
C ASN A 83 0.16 28.57 2.37
N ASN A 84 0.68 27.34 2.50
CA ASN A 84 1.19 26.57 1.36
C ASN A 84 0.08 26.25 0.35
N ILE A 85 -1.10 25.82 0.82
CA ILE A 85 -2.27 25.55 -0.05
C ILE A 85 -2.75 26.85 -0.74
N LEU A 86 -2.83 27.95 0.00
CA LEU A 86 -3.22 29.25 -0.58
C LEU A 86 -2.25 29.70 -1.67
N SER A 87 -0.94 29.54 -1.44
CA SER A 87 0.10 29.86 -2.42
C SER A 87 -0.01 28.97 -3.67
N GLN A 88 -0.19 27.65 -3.50
CA GLN A 88 -0.37 26.72 -4.62
C GLN A 88 -1.63 27.05 -5.45
N ASN A 89 -2.76 27.32 -4.79
CA ASN A 89 -3.98 27.71 -5.46
C ASN A 89 -3.79 29.01 -6.25
N GLN A 90 -3.08 29.99 -5.68
CA GLN A 90 -2.78 31.24 -6.38
C GLN A 90 -1.93 31.01 -7.64
N ILE A 91 -0.93 30.13 -7.58
CA ILE A 91 -0.11 29.75 -8.76
C ILE A 91 -0.99 29.08 -9.82
N GLN A 92 -1.83 28.11 -9.44
CA GLN A 92 -2.74 27.43 -10.36
C GLN A 92 -3.71 28.40 -11.05
N TYR A 93 -4.29 29.34 -10.31
CA TYR A 93 -5.18 30.36 -10.91
C TYR A 93 -4.44 31.25 -11.91
N GLN A 94 -3.17 31.59 -11.64
CA GLN A 94 -2.35 32.35 -12.59
C GLN A 94 -2.03 31.55 -13.86
N GLU A 95 -1.76 30.24 -13.74
CA GLU A 95 -1.52 29.37 -14.89
C GLU A 95 -2.77 29.20 -15.75
N ILE A 96 -3.94 28.99 -15.13
CA ILE A 96 -5.23 28.91 -15.83
C ILE A 96 -5.52 30.23 -16.56
N ALA A 97 -5.29 31.38 -15.92
CA ALA A 97 -5.49 32.69 -16.55
C ALA A 97 -4.61 32.87 -17.79
N LYS A 98 -3.32 32.49 -17.71
CA LYS A 98 -2.40 32.54 -18.86
C LYS A 98 -2.82 31.60 -20.00
N LEU A 99 -3.33 30.41 -19.68
CA LEU A 99 -3.82 29.47 -20.68
C LEU A 99 -5.03 30.02 -21.42
N LEU A 100 -5.98 30.61 -20.68
CA LEU A 100 -7.17 31.25 -21.26
C LEU A 100 -6.80 32.45 -22.14
N GLU A 101 -5.84 33.27 -21.72
CA GLU A 101 -5.33 34.39 -22.53
C GLU A 101 -4.69 33.91 -23.83
N THR A 102 -3.88 32.85 -23.76
CA THR A 102 -3.26 32.23 -24.94
C THR A 102 -4.33 31.67 -25.89
N GLN A 103 -5.33 30.98 -25.37
CA GLN A 103 -6.43 30.43 -26.15
C GLN A 103 -7.27 31.53 -26.82
N ALA A 104 -7.57 32.61 -26.10
CA ALA A 104 -8.26 33.78 -26.66
C ALA A 104 -7.45 34.43 -27.80
N GLY A 105 -6.12 34.53 -27.65
CA GLY A 105 -5.22 35.02 -28.70
C GLY A 105 -5.26 34.16 -29.96
N LEU A 106 -5.19 32.82 -29.82
CA LEU A 106 -5.28 31.89 -30.93
C LEU A 106 -6.63 31.96 -31.65
N ILE A 107 -7.74 32.03 -30.88
CA ILE A 107 -9.09 32.18 -31.43
C ILE A 107 -9.18 33.50 -32.22
N GLY A 108 -8.69 34.60 -31.67
CA GLY A 108 -8.66 35.89 -32.34
C GLY A 108 -7.85 35.89 -33.64
N GLN A 109 -6.74 35.14 -33.69
CA GLN A 109 -5.93 34.96 -34.90
C GLN A 109 -6.68 34.16 -35.97
N VAL A 110 -7.31 33.03 -35.59
CA VAL A 110 -8.12 32.22 -36.52
C VAL A 110 -9.27 33.04 -37.10
N MET A 111 -10.01 33.76 -36.26
CA MET A 111 -11.10 34.64 -36.70
C MET A 111 -10.61 35.70 -37.69
N ARG A 112 -9.43 36.29 -37.46
CA ARG A 112 -8.84 37.26 -38.38
C ARG A 112 -8.49 36.64 -39.73
N CYS A 113 -7.85 35.47 -39.74
CA CYS A 113 -7.50 34.75 -40.96
C CYS A 113 -8.74 34.39 -41.80
N GLU A 114 -9.81 33.91 -41.15
CA GLU A 114 -11.06 33.58 -41.83
C GLU A 114 -11.79 34.83 -42.36
N LEU A 115 -11.75 35.94 -41.62
CA LEU A 115 -12.29 37.21 -42.09
C LEU A 115 -11.52 37.74 -43.30
N ASP A 116 -10.18 37.75 -43.26
CA ASP A 116 -9.34 38.17 -44.37
C ASP A 116 -9.59 37.31 -45.62
N ARG A 117 -9.74 35.99 -45.43
CA ARG A 117 -10.10 35.05 -46.50
C ARG A 117 -11.47 35.38 -47.11
N ALA A 118 -12.48 35.63 -46.28
CA ALA A 118 -13.81 36.01 -46.75
C ALA A 118 -13.78 37.34 -47.52
N VAL A 119 -13.02 38.33 -47.03
CA VAL A 119 -12.83 39.61 -47.71
C VAL A 119 -12.14 39.42 -49.07
N GLN A 120 -11.10 38.59 -49.16
CA GLN A 120 -10.42 38.29 -50.44
C GLN A 120 -11.35 37.58 -51.45
N GLN A 121 -12.21 36.68 -50.98
CA GLN A 121 -13.20 36.02 -51.83
C GLN A 121 -14.20 37.02 -52.42
N LEU A 122 -14.65 38.01 -51.62
CA LEU A 122 -15.52 39.07 -52.09
C LEU A 122 -14.85 39.98 -53.14
N HIS A 123 -13.57 40.31 -52.95
CA HIS A 123 -12.83 41.18 -53.89
C HIS A 123 -12.46 40.49 -55.20
N SER A 124 -12.21 39.17 -55.18
CA SER A 124 -11.81 38.43 -56.39
C SER A 124 -12.99 38.13 -57.35
N GLY A 125 -14.22 38.51 -56.99
CA GLY A 125 -15.41 38.30 -57.84
C GLY A 125 -15.75 36.82 -58.08
N SER A 126 -15.02 35.91 -57.45
CA SER A 126 -15.24 34.47 -57.55
C SER A 126 -16.26 34.08 -56.49
N VAL A 127 -17.54 34.13 -56.87
CA VAL A 127 -18.62 33.48 -56.11
C VAL A 127 -18.47 31.97 -56.31
N ALA A 128 -17.44 31.39 -55.67
CA ALA A 128 -17.30 29.96 -55.57
C ALA A 128 -18.40 29.46 -54.61
N SER A 129 -19.22 28.55 -55.14
CA SER A 129 -20.23 27.77 -54.45
C SER A 129 -19.80 27.31 -53.05
N ALA A 130 -20.75 27.38 -52.12
CA ALA A 130 -20.66 27.13 -50.68
C ALA A 130 -19.61 26.09 -50.24
N PRO A 131 -18.91 26.32 -49.12
CA PRO A 131 -17.93 25.37 -48.60
C PRO A 131 -18.66 24.15 -48.05
N THR A 132 -18.60 23.04 -48.79
CA THR A 132 -18.88 21.72 -48.25
C THR A 132 -17.85 21.47 -47.14
N ILE A 133 -18.33 21.25 -45.91
CA ILE A 133 -17.50 20.84 -44.77
C ILE A 133 -16.88 19.49 -45.16
N GLY A 134 -15.68 19.56 -45.72
CA GLY A 134 -14.92 18.43 -46.21
C GLY A 134 -14.37 17.63 -45.03
N HIS A 135 -14.90 16.42 -44.88
CA HIS A 135 -14.39 15.36 -44.04
C HIS A 135 -12.87 15.20 -44.24
N VAL A 136 -12.08 15.43 -43.19
CA VAL A 136 -10.64 15.17 -43.21
C VAL A 136 -10.43 13.66 -43.17
N SER A 137 -10.24 13.05 -44.35
CA SER A 137 -9.77 11.68 -44.49
C SER A 137 -8.28 11.72 -44.86
N GLY A 138 -7.44 11.29 -43.93
CA GLY A 138 -5.99 11.20 -44.12
C GLY A 138 -5.57 9.85 -44.66
N ALA A 139 -4.79 9.83 -45.74
CA ALA A 139 -3.81 8.78 -46.03
C ALA A 139 -2.68 9.28 -46.95
N ALA A 140 -1.45 9.25 -46.40
CA ALA A 140 -0.09 9.01 -46.93
C ALA A 140 0.31 9.52 -48.34
N GLY A 141 1.50 10.07 -48.59
CA GLY A 141 2.70 10.32 -47.77
C GLY A 141 3.91 10.71 -48.67
N LEU A 142 4.99 11.25 -48.07
CA LEU A 142 6.42 10.98 -48.36
C LEU A 142 7.37 12.01 -47.69
N VAL A 143 8.23 11.47 -46.82
CA VAL A 143 9.61 11.83 -46.41
C VAL A 143 9.96 13.25 -45.93
N GLY A 144 10.40 13.33 -44.67
CA GLY A 144 11.25 14.41 -44.15
C GLY A 144 11.41 14.32 -42.64
N ALA A 145 12.62 14.02 -42.17
CA ALA A 145 12.95 13.75 -40.77
C ALA A 145 12.67 14.92 -39.81
N GLY A 146 12.17 14.62 -38.61
CA GLY A 146 12.05 15.57 -37.51
C GLY A 146 11.29 14.99 -36.31
N TYR A 147 11.96 14.94 -35.15
CA TYR A 147 11.47 14.41 -33.88
C TYR A 147 10.19 15.11 -33.36
N GLY A 148 9.24 14.33 -32.82
CA GLY A 148 8.15 14.80 -31.95
C GLY A 148 7.00 13.79 -31.80
N PRO A 149 6.66 13.30 -30.59
CA PRO A 149 5.64 12.26 -30.43
C PRO A 149 4.19 12.82 -30.41
N SER A 150 3.47 12.50 -31.49
CA SER A 150 2.08 11.98 -31.57
C SER A 150 1.06 12.20 -30.43
N HIS A 151 -0.01 12.93 -30.76
CA HIS A 151 -1.41 12.77 -30.27
C HIS A 151 -2.06 11.46 -30.83
N PRO A 152 -3.38 11.15 -30.74
CA PRO A 152 -4.50 11.52 -29.82
C PRO A 152 -5.37 10.28 -29.41
N THR A 153 -6.46 10.47 -28.65
CA THR A 153 -7.74 9.79 -28.98
C THR A 153 -8.95 10.54 -28.42
N SER A 154 -9.81 10.99 -29.33
CA SER A 154 -11.15 11.54 -29.10
C SER A 154 -12.16 10.40 -28.95
N PHE A 155 -12.95 10.42 -27.87
CA PHE A 155 -14.10 9.53 -27.68
C PHE A 155 -15.32 10.07 -28.44
N ASN A 156 -15.84 9.28 -29.38
CA ASN A 156 -17.19 9.44 -29.91
C ASN A 156 -18.17 8.73 -28.97
N TYR A 157 -19.11 9.49 -28.41
CA TYR A 157 -20.24 8.98 -27.64
C TYR A 157 -21.35 8.55 -28.60
N VAL A 158 -21.72 7.27 -28.57
CA VAL A 158 -22.94 6.74 -29.21
C VAL A 158 -23.89 6.35 -28.08
N PRO A 159 -25.15 6.80 -28.06
CA PRO A 159 -26.10 6.41 -27.03
C PRO A 159 -26.58 4.97 -27.31
N ALA A 160 -26.30 4.05 -26.39
CA ALA A 160 -26.86 2.71 -26.43
C ALA A 160 -28.36 2.75 -26.09
N GLN A 161 -29.15 2.20 -27.01
CA GLN A 161 -30.57 1.95 -26.86
C GLN A 161 -30.83 0.92 -25.74
N THR A 162 -31.91 1.17 -25.02
CA THR A 162 -32.57 0.27 -24.06
C THR A 162 -33.24 -0.91 -24.76
N ASN A 163 -33.09 -2.10 -24.15
CA ASN A 163 -33.84 -3.37 -24.24
C ASN A 163 -32.80 -4.50 -24.06
N ASP A 164 -32.93 -5.54 -23.23
CA ASP A 164 -34.08 -6.24 -22.69
C ASP A 164 -33.71 -6.90 -21.34
N MET A 165 -34.72 -6.97 -20.46
CA MET A 165 -35.07 -8.10 -19.60
C MET A 165 -34.25 -9.39 -19.83
N TYR A 166 -33.55 -9.88 -18.81
CA TYR A 166 -33.37 -11.32 -18.62
C TYR A 166 -33.48 -11.71 -17.14
N MET A 167 -34.33 -12.70 -16.95
CA MET A 167 -34.80 -13.30 -15.69
C MET A 167 -33.69 -14.05 -14.96
N SER A 168 -33.76 -14.03 -13.63
CA SER A 168 -33.12 -15.02 -12.74
C SER A 168 -33.59 -16.45 -13.06
N PRO A 169 -32.74 -17.45 -12.80
CA PRO A 169 -33.23 -18.72 -12.30
C PRO A 169 -32.70 -19.01 -10.90
N GLU A 170 -33.65 -19.27 -10.02
CA GLU A 170 -33.49 -20.02 -8.78
C GLU A 170 -33.04 -21.47 -9.05
N ASN A 171 -32.53 -22.09 -7.97
CA ASN A 171 -32.50 -23.53 -7.71
C ASN A 171 -31.53 -24.40 -8.53
N GLY A 172 -30.42 -24.75 -7.89
CA GLY A 172 -29.57 -25.89 -8.25
C GLY A 172 -29.01 -26.56 -7.01
N MET A 173 -29.65 -27.67 -6.60
CA MET A 173 -29.19 -28.58 -5.55
C MET A 173 -27.75 -29.05 -5.78
N TYR A 174 -26.94 -29.08 -4.71
CA TYR A 174 -25.69 -29.84 -4.66
C TYR A 174 -25.96 -31.25 -4.11
N PRO A 175 -25.47 -32.33 -4.75
CA PRO A 175 -25.46 -33.66 -4.15
C PRO A 175 -24.27 -33.82 -3.21
N ALA A 176 -24.57 -34.46 -2.07
CA ALA A 176 -23.60 -34.93 -1.09
C ALA A 176 -22.72 -36.03 -1.68
N TYR A 177 -21.40 -35.85 -1.60
CA TYR A 177 -20.44 -36.94 -1.81
C TYR A 177 -20.01 -37.51 -0.45
N HIS A 178 -20.51 -38.70 -0.16
CA HIS A 178 -19.89 -39.63 0.77
C HIS A 178 -18.70 -40.28 0.08
N GLY A 179 -17.52 -40.14 0.67
CA GLY A 179 -16.30 -40.86 0.29
C GLY A 179 -15.74 -41.57 1.51
N GLU A 180 -16.15 -42.81 1.69
CA GLU A 180 -15.48 -43.80 2.52
C GLU A 180 -14.09 -44.09 1.91
N SER A 181 -13.04 -44.08 2.72
CA SER A 181 -11.77 -44.68 2.34
C SER A 181 -11.23 -45.52 3.50
N ASP A 182 -11.36 -46.83 3.32
CA ASP A 182 -10.75 -47.89 4.10
C ASP A 182 -9.22 -47.74 4.16
N TYR A 183 -8.68 -47.74 5.38
CA TYR A 183 -7.27 -48.04 5.63
C TYR A 183 -7.18 -49.34 6.43
N PRO A 184 -6.55 -50.40 5.91
CA PRO A 184 -6.28 -51.59 6.69
C PRO A 184 -4.94 -51.46 7.43
N GLY A 185 -4.97 -51.84 8.71
CA GLY A 185 -4.24 -53.04 9.13
C GLY A 185 -2.82 -52.87 9.66
N ASP A 186 -2.74 -53.08 10.97
CA ASP A 186 -1.59 -53.48 11.78
C ASP A 186 -0.52 -54.37 11.12
N GLY A 187 0.74 -54.12 11.50
CA GLY A 187 1.86 -55.02 11.26
C GLY A 187 2.94 -54.91 12.34
N LYS A 188 2.75 -55.61 13.46
CA LYS A 188 3.77 -55.85 14.49
C LYS A 188 4.87 -56.76 13.94
N GLY A 189 6.13 -56.38 14.15
CA GLY A 189 7.29 -57.26 13.93
C GLY A 189 8.45 -56.90 14.85
N ARG A 190 8.58 -57.62 15.96
CA ARG A 190 9.79 -57.66 16.79
C ARG A 190 10.78 -58.61 16.14
N HIS A 191 12.04 -58.22 15.97
CA HIS A 191 13.18 -59.13 16.16
C HIS A 191 14.41 -58.35 16.61
N SER A 192 14.91 -58.77 17.76
CA SER A 192 16.18 -58.45 18.39
C SER A 192 17.31 -59.25 17.76
N VAL A 193 18.38 -58.60 17.30
CA VAL A 193 19.75 -59.16 17.30
C VAL A 193 20.75 -58.00 17.42
N SER A 194 21.71 -58.15 18.32
CA SER A 194 22.93 -57.36 18.49
C SER A 194 24.06 -58.37 18.72
N PRO A 195 25.34 -57.99 18.76
CA PRO A 195 26.14 -57.19 17.81
C PRO A 195 27.40 -57.96 17.38
N GLU A 196 28.11 -57.55 16.31
CA GLU A 196 29.58 -57.64 16.29
C GLU A 196 30.22 -56.88 15.11
N ASN A 197 31.24 -56.07 15.46
CA ASN A 197 32.49 -55.78 14.75
C ASN A 197 32.50 -55.46 13.24
N ALA A 198 32.92 -54.23 12.89
CA ALA A 198 34.12 -54.01 12.07
C ALA A 198 34.46 -52.52 11.85
N GLN A 199 35.65 -52.16 12.32
CA GLN A 199 36.67 -51.37 11.63
C GLN A 199 36.35 -49.97 11.07
N GLN A 200 36.78 -49.02 11.89
CA GLN A 200 37.42 -47.75 11.55
C GLN A 200 38.02 -47.66 10.13
N SER A 201 37.55 -46.69 9.35
CA SER A 201 38.37 -45.99 8.36
C SER A 201 38.08 -44.49 8.41
N LYS A 202 38.99 -43.75 9.08
CA LYS A 202 39.00 -42.29 9.14
C LYS A 202 39.46 -41.73 7.80
N LYS A 203 38.54 -41.26 6.96
CA LYS A 203 38.85 -40.27 5.90
C LYS A 203 38.44 -38.88 6.39
N LYS A 204 39.46 -38.10 6.77
CA LYS A 204 39.37 -36.65 7.06
C LYS A 204 38.92 -35.92 5.79
N SER A 205 37.62 -35.61 5.69
CA SER A 205 37.12 -34.60 4.76
C SER A 205 37.38 -33.22 5.36
N GLN A 206 38.16 -32.41 4.64
CA GLN A 206 38.44 -31.04 5.02
C GLN A 206 37.14 -30.20 4.97
N PRO A 207 36.91 -29.29 5.94
CA PRO A 207 35.77 -28.40 5.88
C PRO A 207 35.96 -27.41 4.73
N LYS A 208 35.08 -27.50 3.73
CA LYS A 208 34.93 -26.45 2.70
C LYS A 208 34.64 -25.13 3.43
N LYS A 209 35.56 -24.18 3.31
CA LYS A 209 35.44 -22.82 3.84
C LYS A 209 34.19 -22.18 3.24
N ASN A 210 33.13 -22.08 4.04
CA ASN A 210 31.97 -21.27 3.71
C ASN A 210 32.44 -19.84 3.45
N LYS A 211 32.09 -19.34 2.26
CA LYS A 211 32.37 -17.99 1.79
C LYS A 211 31.73 -17.02 2.80
N LYS A 212 32.56 -16.34 3.60
CA LYS A 212 32.15 -15.26 4.50
C LYS A 212 31.39 -14.23 3.66
N ILE A 213 30.06 -14.21 3.79
CA ILE A 213 29.24 -13.08 3.36
C ILE A 213 29.73 -11.90 4.19
N LYS A 214 30.25 -10.86 3.51
CA LYS A 214 30.73 -9.66 4.18
C LYS A 214 29.56 -9.06 4.98
N PRO A 215 29.76 -8.67 6.25
CA PRO A 215 28.72 -7.97 6.98
C PRO A 215 28.39 -6.68 6.22
N VAL A 216 27.10 -6.53 5.92
CA VAL A 216 26.54 -5.32 5.33
C VAL A 216 26.97 -4.15 6.19
N VAL A 217 27.50 -3.12 5.52
CA VAL A 217 27.96 -1.86 6.11
C VAL A 217 26.87 -1.34 7.04
N ALA A 218 27.23 -1.03 8.29
CA ALA A 218 26.31 -0.40 9.24
C ALA A 218 25.84 0.92 8.62
N ILE A 219 24.57 0.95 8.22
CA ILE A 219 23.92 2.15 7.70
C ILE A 219 23.84 3.12 8.88
N PRO A 220 24.40 4.34 8.78
CA PRO A 220 24.30 5.33 9.83
C PRO A 220 22.82 5.61 10.13
N GLU A 221 22.48 5.67 11.41
CA GLU A 221 21.16 6.08 11.92
C GLU A 221 20.86 7.51 11.45
N SER A 222 20.41 7.66 10.21
CA SER A 222 19.68 8.86 9.80
C SER A 222 18.44 8.97 10.68
N ASN A 223 18.01 10.18 11.00
CA ASN A 223 16.79 10.48 11.73
C ASN A 223 15.55 9.88 11.03
N GLU A 224 15.37 8.57 11.14
CA GLU A 224 14.19 7.87 10.67
C GLU A 224 13.07 8.27 11.61
N ASN A 225 12.04 8.91 11.07
CA ASN A 225 10.79 9.13 11.78
C ASN A 225 10.22 7.74 12.12
N ILE A 226 10.40 7.31 13.36
CA ILE A 226 9.82 6.06 13.84
C ILE A 226 8.34 6.33 14.13
N GLU A 227 7.48 5.66 13.38
CA GLU A 227 6.03 5.74 13.53
C GLU A 227 5.50 4.53 14.31
N TYR A 228 4.28 4.62 14.83
CA TYR A 228 3.58 3.45 15.38
C TYR A 228 3.00 2.63 14.22
N LEU A 229 3.08 1.30 14.31
CA LEU A 229 2.45 0.43 13.33
C LEU A 229 0.93 0.54 13.50
N PRO A 230 0.17 0.91 12.46
CA PRO A 230 -1.29 0.94 12.56
C PRO A 230 -1.85 -0.44 12.92
N LEU A 231 -2.92 -0.48 13.73
CA LEU A 231 -3.60 -1.73 14.12
C LEU A 231 -4.09 -2.53 12.91
N ASP A 232 -4.47 -1.86 11.82
CA ASP A 232 -4.88 -2.51 10.59
C ASP A 232 -3.71 -2.87 9.67
N GLY A 233 -2.48 -2.63 10.10
CA GLY A 233 -1.24 -2.92 9.37
C GLY A 233 -0.70 -1.76 8.54
N CYS A 234 0.41 -2.02 7.87
CA CYS A 234 1.07 -1.07 6.96
C CYS A 234 1.04 -1.61 5.53
N GLU A 235 0.76 -0.74 4.56
CA GLU A 235 0.88 -1.04 3.13
C GLU A 235 2.21 -0.50 2.60
N ILE A 236 2.99 -1.38 1.97
CA ILE A 236 4.26 -1.07 1.30
C ILE A 236 4.18 -1.44 -0.18
N THR A 237 4.89 -0.68 -1.01
CA THR A 237 5.03 -0.96 -2.43
C THR A 237 6.49 -1.23 -2.76
N LEU A 238 6.76 -2.43 -3.25
CA LEU A 238 8.06 -2.81 -3.80
C LEU A 238 8.10 -2.30 -5.24
N VAL A 239 8.76 -1.16 -5.42
CA VAL A 239 8.93 -0.53 -6.74
C VAL A 239 10.00 -1.27 -7.54
N ASP A 240 9.75 -1.47 -8.83
CA ASP A 240 10.64 -2.20 -9.73
C ASP A 240 10.92 -3.64 -9.25
N ALA A 241 9.83 -4.39 -9.09
CA ALA A 241 9.85 -5.74 -8.57
C ALA A 241 10.72 -6.68 -9.43
N GLN A 242 10.81 -6.47 -10.74
CA GLN A 242 11.71 -7.22 -11.62
C GLN A 242 13.19 -6.95 -11.28
N GLN A 243 13.57 -5.71 -11.00
CA GLN A 243 14.93 -5.39 -10.55
C GLN A 243 15.23 -6.03 -9.19
N ILE A 244 14.30 -5.96 -8.23
CA ILE A 244 14.46 -6.60 -6.91
C ILE A 244 14.62 -8.12 -7.07
N ALA A 245 13.81 -8.75 -7.93
CA ALA A 245 13.86 -10.18 -8.19
C ALA A 245 15.16 -10.64 -8.85
N SER A 246 15.68 -9.87 -9.82
CA SER A 246 16.89 -10.22 -10.56
C SER A 246 18.18 -9.90 -9.80
N SER A 247 18.20 -8.82 -9.02
CA SER A 247 19.37 -8.42 -8.23
C SER A 247 19.53 -9.22 -6.92
N GLY A 248 18.43 -9.76 -6.39
CA GLY A 248 18.38 -10.32 -5.04
C GLY A 248 18.55 -9.24 -3.96
N ASN A 249 18.37 -7.97 -4.31
CA ASN A 249 18.41 -6.87 -3.35
C ASN A 249 17.28 -7.03 -2.33
N CYS A 250 17.56 -6.61 -1.10
CA CYS A 250 16.60 -6.63 -0.02
C CYS A 250 15.87 -5.30 0.05
N TYR A 251 14.54 -5.34 -0.08
CA TYR A 251 13.67 -4.27 0.33
C TYR A 251 13.56 -4.29 1.86
N ILE A 252 13.75 -3.12 2.49
CA ILE A 252 13.74 -2.94 3.94
C ILE A 252 12.69 -1.87 4.25
N SER A 253 11.65 -2.20 5.00
CA SER A 253 10.67 -1.21 5.45
C SER A 253 11.27 -0.27 6.51
N PRO A 254 10.65 0.90 6.75
CA PRO A 254 10.92 1.68 7.95
C PRO A 254 10.69 0.87 9.23
N TYR A 255 11.27 1.35 10.33
CA TYR A 255 10.95 0.86 11.66
C TYR A 255 9.60 1.37 12.14
N TYR A 256 8.82 0.46 12.72
CA TYR A 256 7.56 0.78 13.39
C TYR A 256 7.59 0.31 14.84
N ILE A 257 7.05 1.12 15.75
CA ILE A 257 6.80 0.71 17.15
C ILE A 257 5.48 -0.04 17.19
N LEU A 258 5.44 -1.15 17.93
CA LEU A 258 4.20 -1.91 18.13
C LEU A 258 3.39 -1.32 19.29
N ASP A 259 2.09 -1.15 19.10
CA ASP A 259 1.18 -0.60 20.12
C ASP A 259 1.11 -1.46 21.38
N ASP A 260 1.13 -2.78 21.21
CA ASP A 260 1.06 -3.78 22.27
C ASP A 260 2.43 -4.07 22.92
N CYS A 261 3.52 -3.52 22.34
CA CYS A 261 4.88 -3.60 22.89
C CYS A 261 5.74 -2.35 22.53
N PRO A 262 5.49 -1.19 23.18
CA PRO A 262 6.17 0.07 22.85
C PRO A 262 7.69 0.06 23.10
N SER A 263 8.19 -0.92 23.87
CA SER A 263 9.62 -1.14 24.10
C SER A 263 10.33 -1.80 22.91
N CYS A 264 9.61 -2.11 21.83
CA CYS A 264 10.11 -2.78 20.65
C CYS A 264 9.81 -1.98 19.39
N LYS A 265 10.70 -2.08 18.41
CA LYS A 265 10.47 -1.66 17.04
C LYS A 265 10.74 -2.81 16.08
N VAL A 266 9.91 -2.90 15.05
CA VAL A 266 9.96 -3.96 14.04
C VAL A 266 10.07 -3.36 12.65
N ARG A 267 10.66 -4.12 11.72
CA ARG A 267 10.61 -3.81 10.29
C ARG A 267 10.57 -5.08 9.47
N LEU A 268 9.94 -5.00 8.31
CA LEU A 268 9.81 -6.10 7.37
C LEU A 268 10.92 -6.01 6.31
N ASN A 269 11.57 -7.14 6.06
CA ASN A 269 12.58 -7.30 5.03
C ASN A 269 12.08 -8.31 3.99
N LEU A 270 12.15 -7.96 2.71
CA LEU A 270 11.68 -8.78 1.60
C LEU A 270 12.72 -8.83 0.49
N TRP A 271 13.02 -10.03 -0.02
CA TRP A 271 13.92 -10.20 -1.16
C TRP A 271 13.59 -11.49 -1.90
N PHE A 272 14.13 -11.63 -3.10
CA PHE A 272 14.09 -12.89 -3.83
C PHE A 272 15.42 -13.62 -3.67
N GLY A 273 15.36 -14.81 -3.09
CA GLY A 273 16.51 -15.68 -2.86
C GLY A 273 16.91 -16.50 -4.08
N SER A 274 17.53 -17.64 -3.85
CA SER A 274 17.88 -18.58 -4.91
C SER A 274 16.64 -19.02 -5.69
N LYS A 275 16.76 -19.13 -7.01
CA LYS A 275 15.66 -19.47 -7.93
C LYS A 275 14.51 -18.45 -7.91
N SER A 276 14.80 -17.20 -7.53
CA SER A 276 13.82 -16.13 -7.46
C SER A 276 12.64 -16.45 -6.54
N ILE A 277 12.87 -17.23 -5.48
CA ILE A 277 11.87 -17.54 -4.45
C ILE A 277 11.79 -16.34 -3.50
N LEU A 278 10.59 -15.83 -3.25
CA LEU A 278 10.36 -14.75 -2.30
C LEU A 278 10.69 -15.21 -0.88
N VAL A 279 11.41 -14.37 -0.15
CA VAL A 279 11.78 -14.57 1.25
C VAL A 279 11.30 -13.36 2.06
N ALA A 280 10.68 -13.64 3.20
CA ALA A 280 10.23 -12.64 4.16
C ALA A 280 10.90 -12.84 5.52
N ASN A 281 11.36 -11.75 6.12
CA ASN A 281 12.04 -11.76 7.41
C ASN A 281 11.64 -10.54 8.24
N LEU A 282 11.31 -10.76 9.51
CA LEU A 282 11.01 -9.70 10.46
C LEU A 282 12.28 -9.37 11.26
N SER A 283 12.73 -8.13 11.20
CA SER A 283 13.78 -7.60 12.09
C SER A 283 13.12 -6.97 13.31
N ILE A 284 13.53 -7.40 14.50
CA ILE A 284 12.99 -6.99 15.81
C ILE A 284 14.13 -6.38 16.64
N MET A 285 13.91 -5.19 17.16
CA MET A 285 14.89 -4.43 17.95
C MET A 285 14.22 -3.79 19.18
N GLY A 286 14.98 -3.56 20.24
CA GLY A 286 14.50 -2.79 21.39
C GLY A 286 14.49 -1.29 21.08
N THR A 287 13.59 -0.52 21.66
CA THR A 287 13.69 0.94 21.68
C THR A 287 14.66 1.42 22.76
N SER A 288 14.83 0.64 23.84
CA SER A 288 15.88 0.78 24.85
C SER A 288 16.72 -0.50 24.98
N ASN A 289 17.69 -0.48 25.90
CA ASN A 289 18.49 -1.66 26.25
C ASN A 289 17.93 -2.41 27.47
N ASP A 290 16.78 -1.96 27.98
CA ASP A 290 16.13 -2.61 29.11
C ASP A 290 15.51 -3.94 28.66
N PRO A 291 15.63 -5.00 29.47
CA PRO A 291 14.98 -6.26 29.16
C PRO A 291 13.46 -6.08 29.19
N LEU A 292 12.76 -6.86 28.35
CA LEU A 292 11.31 -6.92 28.42
C LEU A 292 10.88 -7.55 29.76
N PRO A 293 9.78 -7.06 30.39
CA PRO A 293 9.28 -7.63 31.64
C PRO A 293 9.01 -9.14 31.53
N ILE A 294 8.45 -9.54 30.38
CA ILE A 294 8.08 -10.91 30.03
C ILE A 294 8.66 -11.20 28.63
N ALA A 295 9.05 -12.46 28.38
CA ALA A 295 9.47 -12.85 27.04
C ALA A 295 8.29 -12.73 26.06
N ARG A 296 8.54 -12.15 24.89
CA ARG A 296 7.52 -11.92 23.87
C ARG A 296 7.80 -12.74 22.60
N ILE A 297 6.76 -13.28 21.99
CA ILE A 297 6.75 -13.86 20.65
C ILE A 297 6.17 -12.81 19.72
N PHE A 298 6.78 -12.60 18.57
CA PHE A 298 6.32 -11.66 17.55
C PHE A 298 5.77 -12.44 16.37
N GLU A 299 4.53 -12.14 16.00
CA GLU A 299 3.89 -12.68 14.82
C GLU A 299 3.77 -11.58 13.77
N CYS A 300 4.00 -11.92 12.50
CA CYS A 300 3.82 -11.01 11.39
C CYS A 300 3.20 -11.76 10.20
N VAL A 301 2.07 -11.23 9.72
CA VAL A 301 1.31 -11.79 8.60
C VAL A 301 1.31 -10.79 7.47
N GLY A 302 1.69 -11.26 6.28
CA GLY A 302 1.73 -10.46 5.07
C GLY A 302 0.71 -10.89 4.05
N TYR A 303 0.18 -9.93 3.32
CA TYR A 303 -0.80 -10.09 2.25
C TYR A 303 -0.34 -9.38 0.99
N VAL A 304 -0.62 -9.93 -0.18
CA VAL A 304 -0.32 -9.33 -1.48
C VAL A 304 -1.59 -9.00 -2.26
N LYS A 305 -1.60 -7.83 -2.89
CA LYS A 305 -2.73 -7.35 -3.68
C LYS A 305 -2.78 -8.02 -5.06
N ASN A 306 -3.92 -8.58 -5.42
CA ASN A 306 -4.14 -9.13 -6.76
C ASN A 306 -4.67 -8.04 -7.71
N LYS A 307 -4.10 -7.94 -8.91
CA LYS A 307 -4.49 -6.95 -9.92
C LYS A 307 -5.89 -7.15 -10.47
N ASN A 308 -6.34 -8.41 -10.59
CA ASN A 308 -7.58 -8.76 -11.25
C ASN A 308 -8.78 -8.59 -10.30
N SER A 309 -8.64 -9.01 -9.04
CA SER A 309 -9.72 -8.90 -8.05
C SER A 309 -9.65 -7.63 -7.20
N GLY A 310 -8.50 -6.96 -7.15
CA GLY A 310 -8.23 -5.86 -6.21
C GLY A 310 -8.10 -6.28 -4.75
N ALA A 311 -8.36 -7.56 -4.43
CA ALA A 311 -8.33 -8.10 -3.08
C ALA A 311 -6.92 -8.51 -2.64
N PHE A 312 -6.71 -8.58 -1.34
CA PHE A 312 -5.48 -9.07 -0.72
C PHE A 312 -5.56 -10.58 -0.45
N SER A 313 -4.47 -11.30 -0.73
CA SER A 313 -4.31 -12.73 -0.44
C SER A 313 -3.13 -12.93 0.52
N GLN A 314 -3.23 -13.84 1.49
CA GLN A 314 -2.13 -14.09 2.43
C GLN A 314 -0.91 -14.63 1.67
N LEU A 315 0.26 -14.07 1.95
CA LEU A 315 1.52 -14.36 1.26
C LEU A 315 2.54 -15.02 2.18
N PHE A 316 2.66 -14.54 3.42
CA PHE A 316 3.64 -15.07 4.35
C PHE A 316 3.16 -14.97 5.80
N GLU A 317 3.80 -15.77 6.64
CA GLU A 317 3.59 -15.83 8.08
C GLU A 317 4.94 -16.01 8.75
N ILE A 318 5.28 -15.10 9.66
CA ILE A 318 6.53 -15.06 10.40
C ILE A 318 6.20 -15.16 11.89
N VAL A 319 6.82 -16.11 12.58
CA VAL A 319 6.70 -16.26 14.04
C VAL A 319 8.10 -16.30 14.63
N SER A 320 8.40 -15.39 15.55
CA SER A 320 9.69 -15.35 16.23
C SER A 320 9.80 -16.42 17.31
N GLN A 321 11.02 -16.74 17.73
CA GLN A 321 11.23 -17.40 19.02
C GLN A 321 10.89 -16.43 20.16
N PRO A 322 10.63 -16.90 21.39
CA PRO A 322 10.48 -16.03 22.55
C PRO A 322 11.71 -15.15 22.80
N LEU A 323 11.53 -13.83 22.81
CA LEU A 323 12.58 -12.84 23.02
C LEU A 323 12.36 -12.10 24.34
N ARG A 324 13.33 -12.17 25.25
CA ARG A 324 13.31 -11.44 26.53
C ARG A 324 14.25 -10.24 26.56
N ARG A 325 15.35 -10.31 25.80
CA ARG A 325 16.40 -9.28 25.77
C ARG A 325 16.56 -8.77 24.35
N LEU A 326 15.96 -7.62 24.10
CA LEU A 326 16.17 -6.86 22.88
C LEU A 326 17.14 -5.72 23.21
N LYS A 327 18.05 -5.41 22.28
CA LYS A 327 18.98 -4.29 22.43
C LYS A 327 18.61 -3.23 21.40
N SER A 328 18.90 -1.98 21.70
CA SER A 328 18.62 -0.86 20.78
C SER A 328 19.55 -0.83 19.57
N ASN A 329 20.60 -1.65 19.56
CA ASN A 329 21.62 -1.69 18.51
C ASN A 329 21.80 -3.09 17.89
N LYS A 330 20.90 -4.02 18.17
CA LYS A 330 21.00 -5.40 17.65
C LYS A 330 19.63 -5.89 17.18
N GLU A 331 19.55 -6.18 15.90
CA GLU A 331 18.39 -6.83 15.29
C GLU A 331 18.39 -8.33 15.62
N ASN A 332 17.25 -8.79 16.12
CA ASN A 332 16.90 -10.20 16.12
C ASN A 332 16.07 -10.45 14.86
N GLN A 333 16.31 -11.57 14.19
CA GLN A 333 15.68 -11.88 12.91
C GLN A 333 14.80 -13.10 13.05
N ALA A 334 13.58 -13.02 12.55
CA ALA A 334 12.65 -14.13 12.46
C ALA A 334 12.32 -14.37 10.98
N LEU A 335 12.75 -15.52 10.47
CA LEU A 335 12.50 -15.91 9.08
C LEU A 335 11.08 -16.47 8.95
N GLY A 336 10.34 -15.99 7.95
CA GLY A 336 8.98 -16.43 7.68
C GLY A 336 8.87 -17.62 6.76
N SER A 337 7.73 -18.29 6.85
CA SER A 337 7.27 -19.19 5.79
C SER A 337 6.51 -18.38 4.74
N VAL A 338 6.93 -18.47 3.48
CA VAL A 338 6.23 -17.84 2.36
C VAL A 338 5.31 -18.89 1.71
N CYS A 339 4.01 -18.65 1.80
CA CYS A 339 2.98 -19.49 1.21
C CYS A 339 1.81 -18.61 0.75
N LEU A 340 1.65 -18.50 -0.57
CA LEU A 340 0.55 -17.76 -1.18
C LEU A 340 -0.74 -18.57 -1.03
N LYS A 341 -1.65 -18.10 -0.17
CA LYS A 341 -2.98 -18.68 0.03
C LYS A 341 -4.01 -17.87 -0.76
N THR A 342 -4.65 -18.50 -1.73
CA THR A 342 -5.76 -17.93 -2.51
C THR A 342 -7.02 -18.77 -2.34
N SER A 343 -8.15 -18.32 -2.88
CA SER A 343 -9.38 -19.14 -2.92
C SER A 343 -9.20 -20.46 -3.68
N GLY A 344 -8.24 -20.51 -4.62
CA GLY A 344 -7.96 -21.70 -5.43
C GLY A 344 -6.94 -22.66 -4.83
N GLY A 345 -6.34 -22.35 -3.67
CA GLY A 345 -5.39 -23.24 -3.00
C GLY A 345 -4.23 -22.52 -2.32
N SER A 346 -3.22 -23.30 -1.92
CA SER A 346 -2.02 -22.81 -1.25
C SER A 346 -0.77 -23.18 -2.05
N PHE A 347 0.10 -22.20 -2.30
CA PHE A 347 1.30 -22.35 -3.12
C PHE A 347 2.53 -22.04 -2.26
N LYS A 348 3.47 -22.99 -2.16
CA LYS A 348 4.75 -22.83 -1.44
C LYS A 348 5.86 -22.39 -2.40
N ASP A 349 6.98 -21.94 -1.84
CA ASP A 349 8.18 -21.53 -2.60
C ASP A 349 7.87 -20.51 -3.71
N VAL A 350 7.01 -19.54 -3.37
CA VAL A 350 6.44 -18.56 -4.30
C VAL A 350 7.55 -17.79 -5.03
N THR A 351 7.65 -17.96 -6.35
CA THR A 351 8.63 -17.25 -7.16
C THR A 351 8.10 -15.93 -7.72
N PHE A 352 8.99 -15.07 -8.21
CA PHE A 352 8.58 -13.87 -8.96
C PHE A 352 7.66 -14.22 -10.16
N GLN A 353 8.00 -15.27 -10.90
CA GLN A 353 7.22 -15.74 -12.05
C GLN A 353 5.81 -16.20 -11.62
N ASP A 354 5.69 -16.91 -10.49
CA ASP A 354 4.38 -17.31 -9.95
C ASP A 354 3.50 -16.10 -9.62
N LEU A 355 4.10 -15.04 -9.05
CA LEU A 355 3.38 -13.80 -8.74
C LEU A 355 2.94 -13.09 -10.03
N GLU A 356 3.77 -13.08 -11.07
CA GLU A 356 3.45 -12.46 -12.35
C GLU A 356 2.31 -13.18 -13.08
N GLU A 357 2.43 -14.50 -13.27
CA GLU A 357 1.45 -15.34 -13.96
C GLU A 357 0.07 -15.29 -13.28
N ARG A 358 0.04 -15.15 -11.95
CA ARG A 358 -1.20 -15.09 -11.16
C ARG A 358 -1.74 -13.66 -10.97
N GLY A 359 -1.08 -12.66 -11.54
CA GLY A 359 -1.54 -11.28 -11.53
C GLY A 359 -1.33 -10.54 -10.20
N PHE A 360 -0.27 -10.84 -9.46
CA PHE A 360 0.13 -10.10 -8.26
C PHE A 360 1.21 -9.03 -8.54
N ILE A 361 1.75 -8.99 -9.76
CA ILE A 361 2.59 -7.88 -10.23
C ILE A 361 1.70 -6.82 -10.92
N ILE A 362 1.71 -5.60 -10.39
CA ILE A 362 0.92 -4.46 -10.85
C ILE A 362 1.88 -3.38 -11.35
N ASN A 363 1.94 -3.13 -12.66
CA ASN A 363 2.83 -2.13 -13.25
C ASN A 363 4.30 -2.26 -12.80
N ASN A 364 4.83 -3.49 -12.81
CA ASN A 364 6.16 -3.84 -12.30
C ASN A 364 6.37 -3.56 -10.79
N ASN A 365 5.29 -3.49 -10.01
CA ASN A 365 5.35 -3.32 -8.55
C ASN A 365 4.64 -4.47 -7.83
N ILE A 366 5.02 -4.72 -6.58
CA ILE A 366 4.29 -5.61 -5.66
C ILE A 366 3.76 -4.77 -4.51
N VAL A 367 2.44 -4.82 -4.30
CA VAL A 367 1.79 -4.13 -3.17
C VAL A 367 1.52 -5.14 -2.07
N ILE A 368 2.14 -4.90 -0.90
CA ILE A 368 2.07 -5.79 0.26
C ILE A 368 1.46 -5.02 1.43
N LYS A 369 0.44 -5.60 2.04
CA LYS A 369 -0.09 -5.17 3.34
C LYS A 369 0.39 -6.14 4.40
N TRP A 370 0.93 -5.67 5.51
CA TRP A 370 1.40 -6.54 6.60
C TRP A 370 0.98 -6.02 7.96
N VAL A 371 0.73 -6.94 8.88
CA VAL A 371 0.34 -6.69 10.28
C VAL A 371 1.34 -7.42 11.16
N SER A 372 1.67 -6.85 12.32
CA SER A 372 2.50 -7.52 13.31
C SER A 372 1.99 -7.27 14.72
N GLU A 373 2.01 -8.30 15.53
CA GLU A 373 1.55 -8.31 16.92
C GLU A 373 2.59 -9.03 17.79
N SER A 374 2.55 -8.78 19.10
CA SER A 374 3.36 -9.49 20.08
C SER A 374 2.50 -10.19 21.14
N PHE A 375 2.94 -11.36 21.58
CA PHE A 375 2.27 -12.17 22.58
C PHE A 375 3.23 -12.55 23.69
N GLU A 376 2.72 -12.70 24.91
CA GLU A 376 3.52 -13.20 26.02
C GLU A 376 3.82 -14.69 25.84
N ALA A 377 5.09 -15.07 25.97
CA ALA A 377 5.49 -16.46 25.95
C ALA A 377 5.16 -17.10 27.31
N ASN A 378 4.23 -18.06 27.29
CA ASN A 378 3.84 -18.84 28.47
C ASN A 378 4.94 -19.78 28.97
#